data_AF-A0AAW1XA50-F1
#
_entry.id   AF-A0AAW1XA50-F1
#
_cell.length_a   1.000
_cell.length_b   1.000
_cell.length_c   1.000
_cell.angle_alpha   90.00
_cell.angle_beta   90.00
_cell.angle_gamma   90.00
#
_symmetry.space_group_name_H-M   'P 1'
#
loop_
_entity.id
_entity.type
_entity.pdbx_description
1 polymer ?
#
loop_
_entity_poly.entity_id
_entity_poly.type
_entity_poly.pdbx_seq_one_letter_code
_entity_poly.pdbx_strand_id
1 'polypeptide(L)'
;MASTSQCLLFCLVLVIFQIIITPSLAKTSFRPKALVLPVAKDASTLQYVTTIKQGTPLVPVKLTVDLGGQYLWVDCGQGFVSSTYKLSLPIANPPNASLQTPTGGAVGQDVVSGIHSTEGSNPVPVVSAPNVLFACGYTSLLHGLANGLTSMAGLGNFKIGFPYQLSAALGIKRKFAICLSSSTSSNGVVFFGKSPYHFLPAGIDVSKSLTFTPLIINPVSTGLTYNEEKYSSQYFIGVKSIKVNGKVISSLNTSLLAIDENGNGGTEISTVVPYTVLETSTYNNTGRTGCAPDRSCVTERERILEDCCSKLDGLASALHFCPESRQTSCANFNFTSTV
;
A
#
# COMPACT_ATOMS: atom_id res chain seq x y z
N MET A 1 8.40 -55.74 54.61
CA MET A 1 8.65 -54.29 54.79
C MET A 1 9.57 -53.84 53.67
N ALA A 2 9.02 -53.30 52.58
CA ALA A 2 9.86 -52.68 51.57
C ALA A 2 10.58 -51.49 52.22
N SER A 3 11.91 -51.47 52.16
CA SER A 3 12.72 -50.41 52.74
C SER A 3 12.32 -49.07 52.13
N THR A 4 12.04 -48.07 52.98
CA THR A 4 11.66 -46.70 52.60
C THR A 4 12.62 -46.10 51.56
N SER A 5 13.89 -46.52 51.55
CA SER A 5 14.91 -46.12 50.58
C SER A 5 14.62 -46.61 49.14
N GLN A 6 14.10 -47.83 48.97
CA GLN A 6 13.77 -48.39 47.65
C GLN A 6 12.54 -47.72 47.03
N CYS A 7 11.58 -47.30 47.86
CA CYS A 7 10.41 -46.56 47.41
C CYS A 7 10.80 -45.16 46.91
N LEU A 8 11.72 -44.48 47.61
CA LEU A 8 12.26 -43.18 47.20
C LEU A 8 13.02 -43.24 45.87
N LEU A 9 13.85 -44.28 45.67
CA LEU A 9 14.60 -44.47 44.43
C LEU A 9 13.65 -44.73 43.24
N PHE A 10 12.62 -45.56 43.45
CA PHE A 10 11.63 -45.84 42.40
C PHE A 10 10.81 -44.59 42.04
N CYS A 11 10.40 -43.79 43.03
CA CYS A 11 9.74 -42.50 42.79
C CYS A 11 10.65 -41.53 42.03
N LEU A 12 11.94 -41.44 42.37
CA LEU A 12 12.91 -40.61 41.65
C LEU A 12 13.07 -41.05 40.19
N VAL A 13 13.19 -42.36 39.94
CA VAL A 13 13.30 -42.92 38.59
C VAL A 13 12.03 -42.64 37.77
N LEU A 14 10.84 -42.77 38.38
CA LEU A 14 9.58 -42.43 37.71
C LEU A 14 9.50 -40.94 37.37
N VAL A 15 9.88 -40.04 38.28
CA VAL A 15 9.89 -38.59 38.01
C VAL A 15 10.87 -38.24 36.88
N ILE A 16 12.06 -38.82 36.87
CA ILE A 16 13.05 -38.61 35.79
C ILE A 16 12.53 -39.16 34.46
N PHE A 17 11.86 -40.31 34.46
CA PHE A 17 11.25 -40.90 33.26
C PHE A 17 10.12 -40.02 32.69
N GLN A 18 9.31 -39.39 33.55
CA GLN A 18 8.29 -38.41 33.13
C GLN A 18 8.89 -37.13 32.52
N ILE A 19 10.07 -36.71 32.99
CA ILE A 19 10.79 -35.54 32.42
C ILE A 19 11.38 -35.87 31.05
N ILE A 20 11.84 -37.11 30.83
CA ILE A 20 12.47 -37.52 29.55
C ILE A 20 11.42 -37.78 28.44
N ILE A 21 10.19 -38.18 28.79
CA ILE A 21 9.14 -38.54 27.80
C ILE A 21 8.29 -37.34 27.35
N THR A 22 8.45 -36.17 27.97
CA THR A 22 7.83 -34.94 27.44
C THR A 22 8.83 -34.20 26.56
N PRO A 23 8.88 -34.43 25.24
CA PRO A 23 9.47 -33.42 24.38
C PRO A 23 8.55 -32.19 24.54
N SER A 24 9.00 -31.21 25.33
CA SER A 24 8.45 -29.87 25.28
C SER A 24 8.71 -29.35 23.88
N LEU A 25 7.83 -29.66 22.94
CA LEU A 25 7.67 -28.86 21.74
C LEU A 25 7.09 -27.53 22.22
N ALA A 26 7.97 -26.68 22.76
CA ALA A 26 7.68 -25.26 22.82
C ALA A 26 7.31 -24.87 21.38
N LYS A 27 6.01 -24.64 21.13
CA LYS A 27 5.54 -24.03 19.88
C LYS A 27 6.24 -22.69 19.80
N THR A 28 7.33 -22.61 19.04
CA THR A 28 7.96 -21.33 18.72
C THR A 28 6.88 -20.50 18.06
N SER A 29 6.45 -19.42 18.72
CA SER A 29 5.49 -18.49 18.15
C SER A 29 6.03 -18.01 16.82
N PHE A 30 5.47 -18.47 15.71
CA PHE A 30 5.83 -17.97 14.38
C PHE A 30 5.42 -16.50 14.31
N ARG A 31 6.41 -15.62 14.21
CA ARG A 31 6.19 -14.19 13.93
C ARG A 31 6.81 -13.91 12.57
N PRO A 32 6.00 -13.49 11.57
CA PRO A 32 6.54 -13.17 10.27
C PRO A 32 7.53 -12.00 10.38
N LYS A 33 8.56 -11.96 9.54
CA LYS A 33 9.46 -10.80 9.46
C LYS A 33 9.00 -9.78 8.42
N ALA A 34 8.30 -10.27 7.40
CA ALA A 34 7.71 -9.50 6.33
C ALA A 34 6.45 -10.19 5.80
N LEU A 35 5.64 -9.43 5.08
CA LEU A 35 4.40 -9.86 4.45
C LEU A 35 4.43 -9.47 2.98
N VAL A 36 3.68 -10.20 2.17
CA VAL A 36 3.46 -9.88 0.76
C VAL A 36 1.98 -9.97 0.44
N LEU A 37 1.51 -8.98 -0.33
CA LEU A 37 0.15 -8.87 -0.80
C LEU A 37 0.17 -8.69 -2.33
N PRO A 38 -0.43 -9.61 -3.11
CA PRO A 38 -0.53 -9.44 -4.55
C PRO A 38 -1.48 -8.28 -4.90
N VAL A 39 -1.14 -7.54 -5.95
CA VAL A 39 -1.91 -6.40 -6.45
C VAL A 39 -2.08 -6.53 -7.96
N ALA A 40 -3.31 -6.58 -8.43
CA ALA A 40 -3.65 -6.60 -9.85
C ALA A 40 -3.99 -5.19 -10.35
N LYS A 41 -3.84 -4.95 -11.64
CA LYS A 41 -4.32 -3.72 -12.29
C LYS A 41 -5.68 -3.99 -12.94
N ASP A 42 -6.69 -3.21 -12.58
CA ASP A 42 -8.01 -3.27 -13.21
C ASP A 42 -7.96 -2.66 -14.61
N ALA A 43 -8.48 -3.36 -15.61
CA ALA A 43 -8.36 -2.94 -17.01
C ALA A 43 -9.25 -1.73 -17.35
N SER A 44 -10.43 -1.63 -16.72
CA SER A 44 -11.41 -0.58 -17.03
C SER A 44 -11.11 0.76 -16.36
N THR A 45 -10.64 0.73 -15.11
CA THR A 45 -10.44 1.92 -14.28
C THR A 45 -8.97 2.27 -14.11
N LEU A 46 -8.06 1.36 -14.51
CA LEU A 46 -6.61 1.45 -14.28
C LEU A 46 -6.22 1.50 -12.80
N GLN A 47 -7.16 1.23 -11.89
CA GLN A 47 -6.92 1.17 -10.45
C GLN A 47 -6.14 -0.09 -10.09
N TYR A 48 -5.36 0.01 -9.02
CA TYR A 48 -4.68 -1.14 -8.45
C TYR A 48 -5.56 -1.79 -7.38
N VAL A 49 -5.81 -3.08 -7.53
CA VAL A 49 -6.76 -3.82 -6.70
C VAL A 49 -6.07 -4.99 -6.01
N THR A 50 -6.49 -5.27 -4.79
CA THR A 50 -6.00 -6.40 -4.01
C THR A 50 -7.16 -7.12 -3.33
N THR A 51 -6.85 -8.23 -2.65
CA THR A 51 -7.84 -9.01 -1.90
C THR A 51 -7.24 -9.43 -0.58
N ILE A 52 -7.94 -9.14 0.50
CA ILE A 52 -7.67 -9.67 1.83
C ILE A 52 -8.83 -10.56 2.26
N LYS A 53 -8.72 -11.21 3.41
CA LYS A 53 -9.87 -11.80 4.09
C LYS A 53 -10.16 -11.02 5.35
N GLN A 54 -11.43 -10.87 5.72
CA GLN A 54 -11.83 -10.14 6.91
C GLN A 54 -12.96 -10.85 7.63
N GLY A 55 -13.03 -10.67 8.95
CA GLY A 55 -14.13 -11.10 9.79
C GLY A 55 -14.13 -12.58 10.17
N THR A 56 -15.17 -12.98 10.90
CA THR A 56 -15.41 -14.37 11.31
C THR A 56 -16.87 -14.75 11.00
N PRO A 57 -17.10 -15.66 10.02
CA PRO A 57 -16.12 -16.37 9.21
C PRO A 57 -15.32 -15.45 8.28
N LEU A 58 -14.10 -15.87 7.93
CA LEU A 58 -13.21 -15.10 7.05
C LEU A 58 -13.79 -15.04 5.63
N VAL A 59 -14.21 -13.84 5.21
CA VAL A 59 -14.72 -13.58 3.85
C VAL A 59 -13.71 -12.79 3.02
N PRO A 60 -13.54 -13.09 1.72
CA PRO A 60 -12.72 -12.26 0.84
C PRO A 60 -13.30 -10.85 0.70
N VAL A 61 -12.45 -9.84 0.83
CA VAL A 61 -12.77 -8.43 0.61
C VAL A 61 -11.86 -7.92 -0.49
N LYS A 62 -12.43 -7.39 -1.57
CA LYS A 62 -11.66 -6.78 -2.66
C LYS A 62 -11.52 -5.29 -2.41
N LEU A 63 -10.30 -4.76 -2.57
CA LEU A 63 -9.95 -3.40 -2.20
C LEU A 63 -9.20 -2.69 -3.32
N THR A 64 -9.47 -1.40 -3.54
CA THR A 64 -8.53 -0.51 -4.23
C THR A 64 -7.36 -0.20 -3.31
N VAL A 65 -6.14 -0.18 -3.83
CA VAL A 65 -4.94 0.26 -3.12
C VAL A 65 -4.84 1.77 -3.24
N ASP A 66 -4.96 2.48 -2.12
CA ASP A 66 -4.78 3.92 -2.05
C ASP A 66 -3.53 4.24 -1.23
N LEU A 67 -2.48 4.68 -1.91
CA LEU A 67 -1.22 5.03 -1.27
C LEU A 67 -1.34 6.24 -0.34
N GLY A 68 -2.23 7.19 -0.62
CA GLY A 68 -2.46 8.37 0.22
C GLY A 68 -3.50 8.15 1.32
N GLY A 69 -4.33 7.11 1.21
CA GLY A 69 -5.47 6.88 2.09
C GLY A 69 -5.06 6.66 3.55
N GLN A 70 -5.74 7.35 4.48
CA GLN A 70 -5.41 7.32 5.91
C GLN A 70 -5.68 5.97 6.59
N TYR A 71 -6.64 5.18 6.10
CA TYR A 71 -7.09 3.96 6.76
C TYR A 71 -7.73 2.97 5.78
N LEU A 72 -7.88 1.73 6.24
CA LEU A 72 -8.80 0.78 5.63
C LEU A 72 -10.24 1.24 5.85
N TRP A 73 -11.07 1.23 4.82
CA TRP A 73 -12.52 1.37 4.99
C TRP A 73 -13.26 0.32 4.18
N VAL A 74 -14.42 -0.14 4.67
CA VAL A 74 -15.21 -1.22 4.09
C VAL A 74 -16.66 -0.80 4.02
N ASP A 75 -17.37 -1.10 2.93
CA ASP A 75 -18.82 -0.92 2.87
C ASP A 75 -19.50 -1.85 3.88
N CYS A 76 -20.05 -1.24 4.93
CA CYS A 76 -20.76 -1.91 6.00
C CYS A 76 -22.28 -1.92 5.76
N GLY A 77 -22.77 -1.12 4.79
CA GLY A 77 -24.20 -0.98 4.49
C GLY A 77 -24.83 -2.21 3.84
N GLN A 78 -24.01 -3.06 3.21
CA GLN A 78 -24.46 -4.26 2.50
C GLN A 78 -24.11 -5.55 3.26
N GLY A 79 -24.70 -5.73 4.45
CA GLY A 79 -24.68 -7.04 5.10
C GLY A 79 -23.31 -7.50 5.60
N PHE A 80 -22.48 -6.59 6.12
CA PHE A 80 -21.27 -6.99 6.85
C PHE A 80 -21.66 -7.80 8.09
N VAL A 81 -21.23 -9.06 8.15
CA VAL A 81 -21.50 -9.98 9.26
C VAL A 81 -20.19 -10.58 9.73
N SER A 82 -19.87 -10.39 11.00
CA SER A 82 -18.70 -10.97 11.63
C SER A 82 -18.90 -11.11 13.14
N SER A 83 -18.60 -12.29 13.69
CA SER A 83 -18.67 -12.53 15.13
C SER A 83 -17.48 -11.95 15.92
N THR A 84 -16.43 -11.50 15.21
CA THR A 84 -15.24 -10.88 15.82
C THR A 84 -15.17 -9.37 15.65
N TYR A 85 -16.16 -8.79 14.96
CA TYR A 85 -16.32 -7.35 14.86
C TYR A 85 -16.54 -6.74 16.25
N LYS A 86 -15.86 -5.64 16.52
CA LYS A 86 -16.10 -4.82 17.70
C LYS A 86 -16.16 -3.35 17.28
N LEU A 87 -17.17 -2.64 17.76
CA LEU A 87 -17.26 -1.19 17.60
C LEU A 87 -16.20 -0.52 18.48
N SER A 88 -15.37 0.35 17.90
CA SER A 88 -14.30 1.07 18.63
C SER A 88 -14.68 2.53 18.92
N LEU A 89 -15.32 3.22 17.97
CA LEU A 89 -15.85 4.58 18.17
C LEU A 89 -17.21 4.72 17.46
N PRO A 90 -18.29 5.06 18.18
CA PRO A 90 -19.57 5.42 17.56
C PRO A 90 -19.53 6.84 16.99
N ILE A 91 -20.32 7.11 15.94
CA ILE A 91 -20.74 8.47 15.63
C ILE A 91 -21.56 8.98 16.83
N ALA A 92 -21.40 10.25 17.19
CA ALA A 92 -22.25 10.93 18.16
C ALA A 92 -23.74 10.57 17.94
N ASN A 93 -24.34 9.89 18.92
CA ASN A 93 -25.75 9.51 19.04
C ASN A 93 -26.42 8.80 17.84
N PRO A 94 -26.47 7.46 17.83
CA PRO A 94 -27.64 6.74 17.37
C PRO A 94 -28.57 6.40 18.57
N PRO A 95 -29.91 6.39 18.42
CA PRO A 95 -30.86 6.16 19.52
C PRO A 95 -30.77 4.79 20.20
N ASN A 96 -29.95 3.86 19.69
CA ASN A 96 -29.86 2.48 20.16
C ASN A 96 -28.39 2.04 20.21
N ALA A 97 -27.67 2.45 21.26
CA ALA A 97 -26.27 2.07 21.53
C ALA A 97 -26.08 0.57 21.90
N SER A 98 -27.07 -0.28 21.62
CA SER A 98 -27.10 -1.71 21.96
C SER A 98 -26.77 -2.64 20.79
N LEU A 99 -26.71 -2.15 19.54
CA LEU A 99 -26.27 -2.99 18.41
C LEU A 99 -24.80 -2.74 18.09
N GLN A 100 -23.98 -3.76 18.29
CA GLN A 100 -22.64 -3.90 17.70
C GLN A 100 -22.72 -4.14 16.18
N THR A 101 -23.65 -3.47 15.48
CA THR A 101 -23.79 -3.57 14.04
C THR A 101 -22.85 -2.57 13.37
N PRO A 102 -22.08 -2.98 12.36
CA PRO A 102 -21.35 -2.09 11.49
C PRO A 102 -22.29 -1.06 10.86
N THR A 103 -22.09 0.24 11.13
CA THR A 103 -22.87 1.34 10.56
C THR A 103 -21.94 2.31 9.83
N GLY A 104 -22.39 2.88 8.71
CA GLY A 104 -21.59 3.84 7.95
C GLY A 104 -21.17 5.03 8.82
N GLY A 105 -19.90 5.42 8.69
CA GLY A 105 -19.18 6.43 9.47
C GLY A 105 -18.66 5.98 10.84
N ALA A 106 -18.94 4.74 11.29
CA ALA A 106 -18.37 4.20 12.53
C ALA A 106 -16.94 3.67 12.34
N VAL A 107 -16.15 3.65 13.42
CA VAL A 107 -14.85 2.95 13.44
C VAL A 107 -15.02 1.61 14.12
N GLY A 108 -14.76 0.54 13.38
CA GLY A 108 -14.77 -0.84 13.85
C GLY A 108 -13.36 -1.41 13.96
N GLN A 109 -13.24 -2.53 14.68
CA GLN A 109 -12.07 -3.39 14.65
C GLN A 109 -12.52 -4.83 14.35
N ASP A 110 -11.74 -5.55 13.54
CA ASP A 110 -11.99 -6.95 13.25
C ASP A 110 -10.68 -7.67 12.87
N VAL A 111 -10.74 -8.98 12.66
CA VAL A 111 -9.63 -9.77 12.13
C VAL A 111 -9.46 -9.52 10.64
N VAL A 112 -8.21 -9.31 10.21
CA VAL A 112 -7.79 -9.32 8.80
C VAL A 112 -6.82 -10.47 8.59
N SER A 113 -6.99 -11.20 7.50
CA SER A 113 -6.17 -12.36 7.10
C SER A 113 -6.02 -12.37 5.58
N GLY A 114 -5.55 -13.49 5.02
CA GLY A 114 -5.29 -13.63 3.59
C GLY A 114 -4.02 -12.91 3.12
N ILE A 115 -3.22 -12.40 4.05
CA ILE A 115 -1.90 -11.81 3.77
C ILE A 115 -0.85 -12.89 4.00
N HIS A 116 0.04 -13.06 3.04
CA HIS A 116 1.07 -14.08 3.13
C HIS A 116 2.29 -13.55 3.87
N SER A 117 2.88 -14.38 4.74
CA SER A 117 4.23 -14.11 5.22
C SER A 117 5.26 -14.33 4.11
N THR A 118 6.41 -13.69 4.20
CA THR A 118 7.51 -13.91 3.26
C THR A 118 8.86 -13.65 3.93
N GLU A 119 9.89 -14.36 3.48
CA GLU A 119 11.29 -14.03 3.76
C GLU A 119 11.94 -13.25 2.58
N GLY A 120 11.10 -12.63 1.73
CA GLY A 120 11.50 -11.84 0.58
C GLY A 120 11.40 -12.57 -0.77
N SER A 121 11.08 -13.86 -0.77
CA SER A 121 10.85 -14.68 -1.98
C SER A 121 9.43 -15.24 -1.98
N ASN A 122 9.27 -16.56 -2.08
CA ASN A 122 7.98 -17.23 -2.16
C ASN A 122 7.11 -16.96 -0.92
N PRO A 123 5.78 -16.77 -1.10
CA PRO A 123 4.83 -16.66 0.00
C PRO A 123 4.88 -17.89 0.91
N VAL A 124 4.99 -17.67 2.20
CA VAL A 124 4.93 -18.67 3.29
C VAL A 124 3.60 -18.44 4.05
N PRO A 125 3.24 -19.15 5.16
CA PRO A 125 1.83 -19.31 5.54
C PRO A 125 1.09 -17.99 5.70
N VAL A 126 -0.21 -18.05 5.41
CA VAL A 126 -1.14 -16.93 5.62
C VAL A 126 -1.14 -16.57 7.09
N VAL A 127 -1.03 -15.27 7.36
CA VAL A 127 -1.09 -14.73 8.72
C VAL A 127 -2.38 -13.93 8.92
N SER A 128 -2.77 -13.81 10.18
CA SER A 128 -3.92 -13.00 10.57
C SER A 128 -3.46 -11.89 11.52
N ALA A 129 -3.86 -10.66 11.23
CA ALA A 129 -3.73 -9.53 12.13
C ALA A 129 -5.07 -9.37 12.88
N PRO A 130 -5.10 -9.59 14.21
CA PRO A 130 -6.31 -9.35 14.99
C PRO A 130 -6.49 -7.85 15.24
N ASN A 131 -7.73 -7.43 15.51
CA ASN A 131 -8.09 -6.07 15.92
C ASN A 131 -7.59 -4.96 14.97
N VAL A 132 -7.63 -5.21 13.65
CA VAL A 132 -7.36 -4.18 12.65
C VAL A 132 -8.54 -3.21 12.64
N LEU A 133 -8.26 -1.95 12.92
CA LEU A 133 -9.19 -0.82 12.84
C LEU A 133 -9.52 -0.51 11.38
N PHE A 134 -10.78 -0.23 11.10
CA PHE A 134 -11.25 0.22 9.81
C PHE A 134 -12.48 1.11 9.97
N ALA A 135 -12.68 2.00 9.02
CA ALA A 135 -13.90 2.79 8.95
C ALA A 135 -14.99 1.99 8.20
N CYS A 136 -16.20 2.03 8.72
CA CYS A 136 -17.37 1.57 7.98
C CYS A 136 -17.81 2.66 7.02
N GLY A 137 -17.78 2.38 5.72
CA GLY A 137 -18.27 3.25 4.66
C GLY A 137 -19.74 2.99 4.34
N TYR A 138 -20.35 3.93 3.63
CA TYR A 138 -21.62 3.74 2.94
C TYR A 138 -21.36 3.23 1.51
N THR A 139 -22.30 2.48 0.95
CA THR A 139 -22.25 1.98 -0.44
C THR A 139 -22.03 3.09 -1.47
N SER A 140 -22.47 4.33 -1.20
CA SER A 140 -22.22 5.48 -2.08
C SER A 140 -20.73 5.81 -2.26
N LEU A 141 -19.86 5.44 -1.32
CA LEU A 141 -18.41 5.63 -1.41
C LEU A 141 -17.75 4.69 -2.42
N LEU A 142 -18.46 3.65 -2.88
CA LEU A 142 -17.97 2.74 -3.92
C LEU A 142 -18.02 3.36 -5.32
N HIS A 143 -18.72 4.50 -5.48
CA HIS A 143 -18.84 5.16 -6.77
C HIS A 143 -17.46 5.57 -7.31
N GLY A 144 -17.15 5.15 -8.54
CA GLY A 144 -15.86 5.42 -9.20
C GLY A 144 -14.77 4.40 -8.91
N LEU A 145 -14.99 3.41 -8.02
CA LEU A 145 -14.09 2.28 -7.84
C LEU A 145 -14.28 1.22 -8.93
N ALA A 146 -13.26 0.36 -9.12
CA ALA A 146 -13.39 -0.78 -10.02
C ALA A 146 -14.59 -1.68 -9.65
N ASN A 147 -15.15 -2.34 -10.67
CA ASN A 147 -16.36 -3.15 -10.48
C ASN A 147 -16.15 -4.29 -9.48
N GLY A 148 -17.10 -4.43 -8.55
CA GLY A 148 -17.09 -5.50 -7.53
C GLY A 148 -16.14 -5.25 -6.36
N LEU A 149 -15.61 -4.04 -6.23
CA LEU A 149 -14.92 -3.62 -5.00
C LEU A 149 -15.92 -3.21 -3.93
N THR A 150 -15.53 -3.44 -2.68
CA THR A 150 -16.37 -3.15 -1.50
C THR A 150 -15.61 -2.33 -0.46
N SER A 151 -14.40 -1.88 -0.79
CA SER A 151 -13.44 -1.36 0.19
C SER A 151 -12.25 -0.67 -0.49
N MET A 152 -11.47 0.07 0.30
CA MET A 152 -10.18 0.63 -0.08
C MET A 152 -9.16 0.40 1.03
N ALA A 153 -7.94 0.02 0.65
CA ALA A 153 -6.81 -0.15 1.54
C ALA A 153 -5.94 1.12 1.54
N GLY A 154 -6.18 2.01 2.51
CA GLY A 154 -5.35 3.18 2.74
C GLY A 154 -3.96 2.83 3.29
N LEU A 155 -2.92 3.12 2.51
CA LEU A 155 -1.50 2.91 2.85
C LEU A 155 -0.77 4.18 3.29
N GLY A 156 -1.51 5.27 3.51
CA GLY A 156 -1.00 6.57 3.90
C GLY A 156 -0.22 6.55 5.22
N ASN A 157 0.56 7.59 5.44
CA ASN A 157 1.37 7.78 6.63
C ASN A 157 0.52 8.23 7.83
N PHE A 158 -0.39 7.37 8.27
CA PHE A 158 -1.34 7.66 9.32
C PHE A 158 -1.32 6.62 10.44
N LYS A 159 -1.75 7.00 11.66
CA LYS A 159 -1.67 6.13 12.85
C LYS A 159 -2.56 4.88 12.76
N ILE A 160 -3.60 4.92 11.94
CA ILE A 160 -4.46 3.77 11.63
C ILE A 160 -4.36 3.36 10.15
N GLY A 161 -3.31 3.80 9.45
CA GLY A 161 -3.00 3.34 8.10
C GLY A 161 -2.68 1.85 8.09
N PHE A 162 -3.11 1.15 7.04
CA PHE A 162 -2.99 -0.30 6.95
C PHE A 162 -1.56 -0.84 7.17
N PRO A 163 -0.49 -0.25 6.59
CA PRO A 163 0.89 -0.67 6.84
C PRO A 163 1.28 -0.59 8.33
N TYR A 164 0.83 0.45 9.03
CA TYR A 164 1.18 0.66 10.43
C TYR A 164 0.43 -0.31 11.34
N GLN A 165 -0.84 -0.57 11.05
CA GLN A 165 -1.63 -1.56 11.78
C GLN A 165 -1.07 -2.98 11.63
N LEU A 166 -0.69 -3.39 10.42
CA LEU A 166 -0.03 -4.68 10.20
C LEU A 166 1.32 -4.75 10.95
N SER A 167 2.07 -3.66 10.95
CA SER A 167 3.35 -3.57 11.67
C SER A 167 3.17 -3.74 13.17
N ALA A 168 2.18 -3.07 13.76
CA ALA A 168 1.88 -3.15 15.18
C ALA A 168 1.34 -4.54 15.57
N ALA A 169 0.39 -5.08 14.80
CA ALA A 169 -0.28 -6.34 15.11
C ALA A 169 0.65 -7.56 15.01
N LEU A 170 1.60 -7.53 14.07
CA LEU A 170 2.47 -8.68 13.77
C LEU A 170 3.91 -8.49 14.22
N GLY A 171 4.25 -7.33 14.81
CA GLY A 171 5.59 -7.02 15.30
C GLY A 171 6.64 -6.90 14.20
N ILE A 172 6.25 -6.49 12.99
CA ILE A 172 7.15 -6.26 11.86
C ILE A 172 7.57 -4.79 11.77
N LYS A 173 8.64 -4.52 11.03
CA LYS A 173 9.13 -3.15 10.84
C LYS A 173 8.08 -2.31 10.10
N ARG A 174 7.79 -1.10 10.61
CA ARG A 174 6.96 -0.10 9.91
C ARG A 174 7.68 0.45 8.68
N LYS A 175 7.62 -0.32 7.61
CA LYS A 175 8.12 -0.03 6.27
C LYS A 175 7.30 -0.89 5.32
N PHE A 176 7.06 -0.39 4.11
CA PHE A 176 6.54 -1.21 3.02
C PHE A 176 7.24 -0.83 1.72
N ALA A 177 7.11 -1.69 0.72
CA ALA A 177 7.58 -1.46 -0.64
C ALA A 177 6.47 -1.86 -1.60
N ILE A 178 6.34 -1.13 -2.71
CA ILE A 178 5.31 -1.35 -3.71
C ILE A 178 5.97 -1.56 -5.07
N CYS A 179 5.55 -2.61 -5.77
CA CYS A 179 5.98 -2.92 -7.12
C CYS A 179 4.73 -3.26 -7.93
N LEU A 180 4.23 -2.27 -8.67
CA LEU A 180 2.99 -2.40 -9.42
C LEU A 180 3.27 -2.94 -10.82
N SER A 181 2.39 -3.81 -11.30
CA SER A 181 2.44 -4.31 -12.67
C SER A 181 1.77 -3.32 -13.61
N SER A 182 2.40 -3.01 -14.75
CA SER A 182 1.76 -2.26 -15.83
C SER A 182 0.70 -3.09 -16.58
N SER A 183 0.83 -4.43 -16.53
CA SER A 183 -0.05 -5.41 -17.16
C SER A 183 -1.29 -5.69 -16.32
N THR A 184 -2.43 -5.87 -16.99
CA THR A 184 -3.70 -6.29 -16.40
C THR A 184 -3.80 -7.82 -16.24
N SER A 185 -2.87 -8.58 -16.81
CA SER A 185 -2.83 -10.05 -16.75
C SER A 185 -1.80 -10.60 -15.77
N SER A 186 -0.97 -9.74 -15.18
CA SER A 186 0.07 -10.11 -14.21
C SER A 186 -0.03 -9.29 -12.95
N ASN A 187 0.20 -9.91 -11.80
CA ASN A 187 0.15 -9.24 -10.50
C ASN A 187 1.47 -8.53 -10.21
N GLY A 188 1.36 -7.31 -9.70
CA GLY A 188 2.37 -6.68 -8.86
C GLY A 188 2.25 -7.16 -7.41
N VAL A 189 3.03 -6.55 -6.53
CA VAL A 189 3.11 -6.90 -5.11
C VAL A 189 3.34 -5.68 -4.22
N VAL A 190 2.78 -5.73 -3.02
CA VAL A 190 3.13 -4.86 -1.89
C VAL A 190 3.79 -5.71 -0.81
N PHE A 191 4.99 -5.34 -0.40
CA PHE A 191 5.71 -5.95 0.70
C PHE A 191 5.56 -5.10 1.96
N PHE A 192 5.23 -5.69 3.10
CA PHE A 192 5.26 -5.02 4.41
C PHE A 192 6.39 -5.60 5.25
N GLY A 193 7.11 -4.77 6.00
CA GLY A 193 8.24 -5.20 6.83
C GLY A 193 9.61 -4.98 6.18
N LYS A 194 10.55 -5.86 6.49
CA LYS A 194 11.96 -5.75 6.05
C LYS A 194 12.15 -6.30 4.63
N SER A 195 13.18 -5.80 3.95
CA SER A 195 13.75 -6.44 2.76
C SER A 195 14.56 -7.69 3.19
N PRO A 196 14.94 -8.60 2.28
CA PRO A 196 15.09 -8.46 0.81
C PRO A 196 13.79 -8.51 0.01
N TYR A 197 13.84 -8.10 -1.27
CA TYR A 197 12.74 -8.22 -2.24
C TYR A 197 13.24 -8.98 -3.47
N HIS A 198 13.05 -10.30 -3.50
CA HIS A 198 13.54 -11.16 -4.57
C HIS A 198 12.51 -11.31 -5.68
N PHE A 199 12.92 -11.04 -6.92
CA PHE A 199 12.09 -11.22 -8.11
C PHE A 199 12.62 -12.34 -9.01
N LEU A 200 11.68 -13.12 -9.56
CA LEU A 200 11.97 -14.16 -10.56
C LEU A 200 12.43 -13.53 -11.89
N PRO A 201 13.11 -14.30 -12.77
CA PRO A 201 13.51 -15.70 -12.58
C PRO A 201 14.80 -15.89 -11.76
N ALA A 202 15.67 -14.88 -11.69
CA ALA A 202 17.01 -15.00 -11.11
C ALA A 202 17.08 -14.81 -9.57
N GLY A 203 15.96 -14.47 -8.92
CA GLY A 203 15.94 -14.23 -7.47
C GLY A 203 16.74 -13.00 -7.07
N ILE A 204 16.83 -11.99 -7.94
CA ILE A 204 17.60 -10.77 -7.68
C ILE A 204 16.90 -9.98 -6.58
N ASP A 205 17.65 -9.64 -5.53
CA ASP A 205 17.19 -8.73 -4.49
C ASP A 205 17.25 -7.29 -4.97
N VAL A 206 16.11 -6.77 -5.44
CA VAL A 206 16.02 -5.40 -5.96
C VAL A 206 16.17 -4.35 -4.86
N SER A 207 16.09 -4.73 -3.58
CA SER A 207 16.27 -3.81 -2.46
C SER A 207 17.67 -3.20 -2.39
N LYS A 208 18.66 -3.86 -3.00
CA LYS A 208 20.06 -3.41 -3.09
C LYS A 208 20.29 -2.33 -4.15
N SER A 209 19.36 -2.15 -5.06
CA SER A 209 19.42 -1.18 -6.16
C SER A 209 18.53 0.04 -5.92
N LEU A 210 18.02 0.21 -4.70
CA LEU A 210 17.15 1.33 -4.35
C LEU A 210 17.95 2.63 -4.24
N THR A 211 17.43 3.67 -4.87
CA THR A 211 17.83 5.06 -4.64
C THR A 211 16.87 5.70 -3.64
N PHE A 212 17.41 6.53 -2.75
CA PHE A 212 16.63 7.15 -1.68
C PHE A 212 16.54 8.67 -1.85
N THR A 213 15.37 9.20 -1.50
CA THR A 213 15.10 10.63 -1.31
C THR A 213 14.38 10.79 0.02
N PRO A 214 14.54 11.93 0.73
CA PRO A 214 13.70 12.26 1.86
C PRO A 214 12.22 12.25 1.48
N LEU A 215 11.38 11.69 2.35
CA LEU A 215 9.94 11.91 2.32
C LEU A 215 9.63 13.26 2.97
N ILE A 216 8.84 14.08 2.28
CA ILE A 216 8.44 15.40 2.74
C ILE A 216 7.05 15.30 3.38
N ILE A 217 6.84 16.05 4.46
CA ILE A 217 5.55 16.17 5.14
C ILE A 217 4.89 17.47 4.67
N ASN A 218 3.69 17.37 4.11
CA ASN A 218 2.87 18.54 3.84
C ASN A 218 2.23 19.04 5.15
N PRO A 219 2.42 20.31 5.54
CA PRO A 219 1.92 20.89 6.78
C PRO A 219 0.40 21.13 6.82
N VAL A 220 -0.31 20.80 5.75
CA VAL A 220 -1.77 20.90 5.68
C VAL A 220 -2.34 19.54 5.32
N SER A 221 -3.39 19.13 6.06
CA SER A 221 -4.10 17.91 5.74
C SER A 221 -4.82 18.05 4.39
N THR A 222 -4.60 17.08 3.52
CA THR A 222 -5.26 16.98 2.21
C THR A 222 -6.46 16.01 2.24
N GLY A 223 -6.79 15.47 3.42
CA GLY A 223 -7.93 14.57 3.62
C GLY A 223 -9.27 15.30 3.73
N LEU A 224 -10.37 14.60 3.43
CA LEU A 224 -11.73 15.16 3.37
C LEU A 224 -12.34 15.57 4.74
N THR A 225 -11.64 15.36 5.85
CA THR A 225 -12.11 15.73 7.20
C THR A 225 -11.31 16.92 7.73
N TYR A 226 -11.93 18.10 7.64
CA TYR A 226 -11.29 19.41 7.79
C TYR A 226 -10.78 19.78 9.19
N ASN A 227 -11.06 19.00 10.24
CA ASN A 227 -10.84 19.46 11.61
C ASN A 227 -10.15 18.36 12.42
N GLU A 228 -8.85 18.52 12.65
CA GLU A 228 -7.99 17.96 13.72
C GLU A 228 -6.61 17.48 13.23
N GLU A 229 -6.46 17.14 11.95
CA GLU A 229 -5.19 16.66 11.42
C GLU A 229 -4.28 17.79 10.93
N LYS A 230 -3.12 17.91 11.57
CA LYS A 230 -2.13 18.95 11.25
C LYS A 230 -1.30 18.65 10.00
N TYR A 231 -1.25 17.41 9.51
CA TYR A 231 -0.35 17.02 8.42
C TYR A 231 -1.04 16.07 7.44
N SER A 232 -0.67 16.15 6.16
CA SER A 232 -1.14 15.19 5.16
C SER A 232 -0.63 13.77 5.44
N SER A 233 -1.46 12.78 5.11
CA SER A 233 -1.12 11.35 5.11
C SER A 233 -0.49 10.87 3.80
N GLN A 234 -0.47 11.70 2.76
CA GLN A 234 0.12 11.38 1.47
C GLN A 234 1.65 11.39 1.52
N TYR A 235 2.29 10.78 0.51
CA TYR A 235 3.74 10.68 0.40
C TYR A 235 4.27 11.70 -0.60
N PHE A 236 5.01 12.70 -0.11
CA PHE A 236 5.65 13.71 -0.96
C PHE A 236 7.17 13.48 -1.06
N ILE A 237 7.75 13.88 -2.20
CA ILE A 237 9.19 13.88 -2.45
C ILE A 237 9.66 15.26 -2.92
N GLY A 238 10.94 15.56 -2.67
CA GLY A 238 11.55 16.85 -3.01
C GLY A 238 12.09 16.91 -4.42
N VAL A 239 11.21 17.02 -5.42
CA VAL A 239 11.64 17.28 -6.81
C VAL A 239 12.19 18.70 -6.90
N LYS A 240 13.38 18.86 -7.48
CA LYS A 240 14.01 20.17 -7.66
C LYS A 240 14.05 20.63 -9.11
N SER A 241 14.17 19.68 -10.03
CA SER A 241 14.09 19.96 -11.47
C SER A 241 13.64 18.74 -12.25
N ILE A 242 13.03 19.01 -13.41
CA ILE A 242 12.59 18.00 -14.37
C ILE A 242 13.50 18.10 -15.59
N LYS A 243 14.04 16.96 -16.01
CA LYS A 243 14.84 16.84 -17.23
C LYS A 243 14.10 16.00 -18.25
N VAL A 244 14.09 16.46 -19.51
CA VAL A 244 13.58 15.73 -20.66
C VAL A 244 14.72 15.56 -21.65
N ASN A 245 15.03 14.31 -22.03
CA ASN A 245 16.16 13.98 -22.90
C ASN A 245 17.49 14.59 -22.42
N GLY A 246 17.72 14.56 -21.11
CA GLY A 246 18.92 15.11 -20.46
C GLY A 246 18.92 16.64 -20.28
N LYS A 247 17.99 17.37 -20.91
CA LYS A 247 17.88 18.83 -20.83
C LYS A 247 16.93 19.25 -19.72
N VAL A 248 17.40 20.14 -18.84
CA VAL A 248 16.56 20.76 -17.80
C VAL A 248 15.52 21.66 -18.45
N ILE A 249 14.27 21.58 -17.98
CA ILE A 249 13.21 22.50 -18.38
C ILE A 249 13.41 23.82 -17.61
N SER A 250 14.11 24.77 -18.21
CA SER A 250 14.45 26.05 -17.57
C SER A 250 13.27 26.99 -17.35
N SER A 251 12.16 26.79 -18.06
CA SER A 251 10.93 27.59 -17.92
C SER A 251 10.02 27.13 -16.79
N LEU A 252 10.40 26.07 -16.06
CA LEU A 252 9.62 25.53 -14.96
C LEU A 252 9.65 26.48 -13.75
N ASN A 253 8.48 26.80 -13.20
CA ASN A 253 8.39 27.55 -11.96
C ASN A 253 8.76 26.62 -10.78
N THR A 254 10.00 26.73 -10.31
CA THR A 254 10.52 25.87 -9.23
C THR A 254 9.79 26.06 -7.90
N SER A 255 9.13 27.19 -7.68
CA SER A 255 8.35 27.43 -6.46
C SER A 255 7.17 26.48 -6.34
N LEU A 256 6.60 26.01 -7.46
CA LEU A 256 5.51 25.02 -7.46
C LEU A 256 5.98 23.61 -7.06
N LEU A 257 7.28 23.32 -7.17
CA LEU A 257 7.85 22.01 -6.81
C LEU A 257 8.13 21.88 -5.30
N ALA A 258 8.13 23.00 -4.58
CA ALA A 258 8.23 23.03 -3.13
C ALA A 258 6.83 23.13 -2.52
N ILE A 259 6.67 22.59 -1.32
CA ILE A 259 5.45 22.77 -0.53
C ILE A 259 5.56 24.09 0.23
N ASP A 260 4.57 24.97 0.08
CA ASP A 260 4.48 26.22 0.83
C ASP A 260 3.87 26.02 2.23
N GLU A 261 3.80 27.09 3.02
CA GLU A 261 3.23 27.08 4.38
C GLU A 261 1.74 26.73 4.42
N ASN A 262 1.03 26.93 3.31
CA ASN A 262 -0.38 26.62 3.14
C ASN A 262 -0.60 25.22 2.55
N GLY A 263 0.47 24.45 2.36
CA GLY A 263 0.42 23.10 1.83
C GLY A 263 0.24 23.01 0.31
N ASN A 264 0.40 24.11 -0.44
CA ASN A 264 0.33 24.10 -1.90
C ASN A 264 1.68 23.71 -2.51
N GLY A 265 1.62 23.07 -3.67
CA GLY A 265 2.81 22.64 -4.43
C GLY A 265 3.35 21.28 -3.99
N GLY A 266 4.60 20.99 -4.35
CA GLY A 266 5.26 19.72 -4.06
C GLY A 266 5.08 18.65 -5.12
N THR A 267 5.49 17.43 -4.81
CA THR A 267 5.31 16.26 -5.68
C THR A 267 4.85 15.06 -4.87
N GLU A 268 3.59 14.70 -5.06
CA GLU A 268 2.93 13.56 -4.41
C GLU A 268 3.13 12.27 -5.23
N ILE A 269 3.24 11.13 -4.55
CA ILE A 269 3.15 9.79 -5.14
C ILE A 269 1.75 9.23 -4.84
N SER A 270 1.01 8.86 -5.88
CA SER A 270 -0.37 8.38 -5.78
C SER A 270 -0.60 7.10 -6.59
N THR A 271 -1.58 6.29 -6.15
CA THR A 271 -2.06 5.08 -6.85
C THR A 271 -3.51 5.18 -7.30
N VAL A 272 -4.22 6.24 -6.93
CA VAL A 272 -5.63 6.46 -7.28
C VAL A 272 -5.78 7.34 -8.52
N VAL A 273 -4.69 7.98 -8.97
CA VAL A 273 -4.62 8.70 -10.24
C VAL A 273 -3.73 7.90 -11.20
N PRO A 274 -4.25 7.42 -12.34
CA PRO A 274 -3.55 6.45 -13.19
C PRO A 274 -2.39 7.04 -14.00
N TYR A 275 -2.38 8.37 -14.18
CA TYR A 275 -1.34 9.10 -14.91
C TYR A 275 -0.80 10.21 -14.02
N THR A 276 0.46 10.59 -14.26
CA THR A 276 1.03 11.77 -13.59
C THR A 276 0.25 13.02 -13.99
N VAL A 277 -0.19 13.76 -12.98
CA VAL A 277 -0.86 15.05 -13.16
C VAL A 277 0.14 16.16 -12.87
N LEU A 278 0.17 17.16 -13.75
CA LEU A 278 1.04 18.32 -13.64
C LEU A 278 0.19 19.58 -13.56
N GLU A 279 0.60 20.54 -12.74
CA GLU A 279 0.02 21.89 -12.76
C GLU A 279 0.15 22.47 -14.17
N THR A 280 -0.85 23.23 -14.63
CA THR A 280 -1.00 23.69 -16.01
C THR A 280 0.26 24.35 -16.61
N SER A 281 0.94 25.24 -15.87
CA SER A 281 2.19 25.85 -16.32
C SER A 281 3.32 24.82 -16.45
N THR A 282 3.41 23.88 -15.50
CA THR A 282 4.36 22.77 -15.54
C THR A 282 4.07 21.83 -16.71
N TYR A 283 2.80 21.49 -16.95
CA TYR A 283 2.33 20.69 -18.07
C TYR A 283 2.69 21.33 -19.42
N ASN A 284 2.39 22.62 -19.58
CA ASN A 284 2.68 23.34 -20.83
C ASN A 284 4.19 23.38 -21.13
N ASN A 285 5.02 23.56 -20.10
CA ASN A 285 6.47 23.59 -20.25
C ASN A 285 7.07 22.20 -20.56
N THR A 286 6.57 21.16 -19.89
CA THR A 286 6.99 19.77 -20.12
C THR A 286 6.54 19.27 -21.49
N GLY A 287 5.27 19.47 -21.85
CA GLY A 287 4.72 19.10 -23.16
C GLY A 287 5.46 19.78 -24.32
N ARG A 288 5.73 21.08 -24.23
CA ARG A 288 6.51 21.80 -25.26
C ARG A 288 7.93 21.26 -25.43
N THR A 289 8.58 20.88 -24.33
CA THR A 289 9.96 20.37 -24.37
C THR A 289 10.01 18.92 -24.83
N GLY A 290 9.03 18.10 -24.45
CA GLY A 290 8.93 16.70 -24.87
C GLY A 290 8.64 16.52 -26.36
N CYS A 291 7.84 17.42 -26.96
CA CYS A 291 7.46 17.31 -28.37
C CYS A 291 8.47 17.97 -29.35
N ALA A 292 9.50 18.68 -28.87
CA ALA A 292 10.48 19.34 -29.75
C ALA A 292 11.72 18.43 -29.90
N PRO A 293 11.90 17.69 -31.02
CA PRO A 293 11.70 18.11 -32.42
C PRO A 293 10.79 17.17 -33.25
N ASP A 294 9.95 16.36 -32.61
CA ASP A 294 9.18 15.32 -33.28
C ASP A 294 7.96 15.91 -34.01
N ARG A 295 8.03 15.97 -35.34
CA ARG A 295 6.95 16.49 -36.20
C ARG A 295 5.68 15.62 -36.16
N SER A 296 5.71 14.46 -35.51
CA SER A 296 4.56 13.58 -35.32
C SER A 296 3.63 14.01 -34.18
N CYS A 297 4.06 14.90 -33.28
CA CYS A 297 3.20 15.44 -32.22
C CYS A 297 2.20 16.46 -32.78
N VAL A 298 1.04 15.99 -33.25
CA VAL A 298 -0.06 16.85 -33.70
C VAL A 298 -0.70 17.53 -32.50
N THR A 299 -0.68 18.86 -32.46
CA THR A 299 -1.40 19.67 -31.45
C THR A 299 -2.89 19.70 -31.76
N GLU A 300 -3.63 18.69 -31.31
CA GLU A 300 -5.09 18.76 -31.19
C GLU A 300 -5.47 18.78 -29.71
N ARG A 301 -6.39 19.69 -29.34
CA ARG A 301 -6.59 20.24 -27.99
C ARG A 301 -6.98 19.24 -26.89
N GLU A 302 -7.19 17.97 -27.21
CA GLU A 302 -7.68 16.94 -26.29
C GLU A 302 -7.00 15.56 -26.42
N ARG A 303 -5.98 15.37 -27.30
CA ARG A 303 -5.48 14.03 -27.66
C ARG A 303 -3.98 13.77 -27.44
N ILE A 304 -3.31 14.56 -26.60
CA ILE A 304 -1.83 14.49 -26.43
C ILE A 304 -1.36 13.23 -25.68
N LEU A 305 -2.22 12.51 -24.97
CA LEU A 305 -1.79 11.40 -24.11
C LEU A 305 -1.54 10.06 -24.84
N GLU A 306 -1.85 9.93 -26.13
CA GLU A 306 -1.81 8.64 -26.82
C GLU A 306 -0.54 8.35 -27.64
N ASP A 307 0.28 9.35 -28.00
CA ASP A 307 1.13 9.23 -29.21
C ASP A 307 2.67 9.24 -29.01
N CYS A 308 3.20 8.93 -27.83
CA CYS A 308 4.67 8.81 -27.63
C CYS A 308 5.02 7.52 -26.89
N CYS A 309 5.99 6.70 -27.37
CA CYS A 309 5.99 5.22 -27.32
C CYS A 309 7.24 4.44 -27.86
N SER A 310 8.39 4.29 -27.18
CA SER A 310 9.33 3.15 -27.41
C SER A 310 10.34 2.83 -26.26
N LYS A 311 10.71 1.53 -26.20
CA LYS A 311 11.56 0.78 -25.24
C LYS A 311 12.85 1.47 -24.73
N LEU A 312 13.15 1.26 -23.45
CA LEU A 312 14.51 1.25 -22.90
C LEU A 312 14.71 0.02 -22.00
N ASP A 313 15.80 -0.71 -22.24
CA ASP A 313 16.29 -1.79 -21.41
C ASP A 313 17.02 -1.22 -20.19
N GLY A 314 16.48 -1.50 -19.00
CA GLY A 314 17.21 -1.41 -17.74
C GLY A 314 17.31 -0.02 -17.10
N LEU A 315 17.18 -0.04 -15.78
CA LEU A 315 17.39 1.03 -14.78
C LEU A 315 16.17 1.85 -14.38
N ALA A 316 16.03 1.91 -13.06
CA ALA A 316 14.96 2.47 -12.27
C ALA A 316 14.71 3.97 -12.51
N SER A 317 13.47 4.38 -12.18
CA SER A 317 13.01 5.76 -11.98
C SER A 317 12.55 6.57 -13.20
N ALA A 318 12.08 5.92 -14.27
CA ALA A 318 11.28 6.59 -15.30
C ALA A 318 9.77 6.42 -15.02
N LEU A 319 9.03 7.52 -14.88
CA LEU A 319 7.57 7.51 -15.04
C LEU A 319 7.29 7.23 -16.53
N HIS A 320 6.86 6.01 -16.84
CA HIS A 320 6.48 5.62 -18.19
C HIS A 320 5.07 6.11 -18.51
N PHE A 321 4.92 6.87 -19.59
CA PHE A 321 3.63 7.12 -20.23
C PHE A 321 3.61 6.31 -21.53
N CYS A 322 2.87 5.19 -21.61
CA CYS A 322 2.58 4.52 -22.87
C CYS A 322 1.18 3.88 -22.84
N PRO A 323 0.37 4.02 -23.91
CA PRO A 323 -0.70 3.08 -24.23
C PRO A 323 -0.19 1.90 -25.07
N GLU A 324 -0.85 0.75 -24.95
CA GLU A 324 -0.68 -0.41 -25.84
C GLU A 324 -1.28 -0.10 -27.21
N SER A 325 -0.44 0.29 -28.17
CA SER A 325 -0.46 -0.11 -29.59
C SER A 325 0.06 1.00 -30.51
N ARG A 326 1.14 0.67 -31.25
CA ARG A 326 1.89 1.46 -32.24
C ARG A 326 3.07 2.29 -31.68
N GLN A 327 4.23 1.99 -32.26
CA GLN A 327 5.55 2.51 -31.94
C GLN A 327 5.82 3.78 -32.76
N THR A 328 6.41 4.81 -32.13
CA THR A 328 7.77 5.35 -32.41
C THR A 328 7.94 6.67 -31.65
N SER A 329 8.96 6.78 -30.78
CA SER A 329 9.44 7.99 -30.07
C SER A 329 8.77 8.28 -28.72
N CYS A 330 9.53 8.21 -27.62
CA CYS A 330 9.07 8.60 -26.29
C CYS A 330 10.13 9.43 -25.55
N ALA A 331 9.70 10.42 -24.77
CA ALA A 331 10.60 11.30 -24.04
C ALA A 331 10.96 10.72 -22.67
N ASN A 332 12.24 10.67 -22.31
CA ASN A 332 12.69 10.20 -21.00
C ASN A 332 12.54 11.31 -19.95
N PHE A 333 11.63 11.11 -19.00
CA PHE A 333 11.46 11.98 -17.83
C PHE A 333 12.34 11.50 -16.67
N ASN A 334 13.38 12.27 -16.37
CA ASN A 334 14.21 12.06 -15.17
C ASN A 334 13.93 13.16 -14.15
N PHE A 335 13.40 12.76 -12.99
CA PHE A 335 13.21 13.63 -11.84
C PHE A 335 14.49 13.62 -11.01
N THR A 336 15.07 14.79 -10.80
CA THR A 336 16.24 14.91 -9.93
C THR A 336 15.81 15.34 -8.53
N SER A 337 16.16 14.51 -7.56
CA SER A 337 16.14 14.83 -6.14
C SER A 337 17.54 14.56 -5.62
N THR A 338 18.21 15.57 -5.06
CA THR A 338 19.51 15.39 -4.42
C THR A 338 19.33 15.06 -2.95
N VAL A 339 20.18 14.14 -2.47
CA VAL A 339 20.30 13.67 -1.09
C VAL A 339 20.42 14.82 -0.09
#